data_AF-A0A242N6G9-F1
#
_entry.id   AF-A0A242N6G9-F1
#
_cell.length_a   1.000
_cell.length_b   1.000
_cell.length_c   1.000
_cell.angle_alpha   90.00
_cell.angle_beta   90.00
_cell.angle_gamma   90.00
#
_symmetry.space_group_name_H-M   'P 1'
#
loop_
_entity.id
_entity.type
_entity.pdbx_description
1 polymer ?
#
loop_
_entity_poly.entity_id
_entity_poly.type
_entity_poly.pdbx_seq_one_letter_code
_entity_poly.pdbx_strand_id
1 'polypeptide(L)'
;MYFDRAVQRAYLASGLFVAIAMRLMQRGMVILAEVAGFCRSGVYEGGLRDNARHPTSTFRLMPWFLYLIECADGSLYTGIATDVDARFAKHLSGDGARYTRSRKPVAVRASFELSGRAEASRAEYWVKRLTTPRKWKLVAGELTLTDVMPAEADEVPPVET
;
A
#
# COMPACT_ATOMS: atom_id res chain seq x y z
N MET A 1 0.70 -7.86 -2.30
CA MET A 1 -0.33 -8.04 -3.35
C MET A 1 -1.68 -8.21 -2.66
N TYR A 2 -2.58 -7.24 -2.81
CA TYR A 2 -3.88 -7.20 -2.14
C TYR A 2 -4.81 -8.24 -2.77
N PHE A 3 -5.02 -9.35 -2.08
CA PHE A 3 -6.02 -10.35 -2.43
C PHE A 3 -7.35 -9.93 -1.78
N ASP A 4 -8.36 -9.72 -2.62
CA ASP A 4 -9.74 -9.46 -2.23
C ASP A 4 -10.29 -10.59 -1.34
N ARG A 5 -10.82 -10.26 -0.15
CA ARG A 5 -11.32 -11.24 0.84
C ARG A 5 -12.51 -12.07 0.33
N ALA A 6 -13.26 -11.60 -0.67
CA ALA A 6 -14.35 -12.34 -1.30
C ALA A 6 -13.84 -13.28 -2.40
N VAL A 7 -12.82 -12.87 -3.16
CA VAL A 7 -12.09 -13.74 -4.11
C VAL A 7 -11.38 -14.87 -3.34
N GLN A 8 -10.83 -14.59 -2.17
CA GLN A 8 -10.13 -15.57 -1.33
C GLN A 8 -11.03 -16.73 -0.88
N ARG A 9 -12.34 -16.49 -0.67
CA ARG A 9 -13.31 -17.55 -0.31
C ARG A 9 -13.73 -18.40 -1.51
N ALA A 10 -13.80 -17.84 -2.71
CA ALA A 10 -14.10 -18.58 -3.94
C ALA A 10 -12.88 -19.36 -4.48
N TYR A 11 -11.66 -18.83 -4.25
CA TYR A 11 -10.39 -19.42 -4.74
C TYR A 11 -9.90 -20.60 -3.89
N LEU A 12 -10.29 -20.67 -2.61
CA LEU A 12 -9.98 -21.80 -1.71
C LEU A 12 -10.80 -23.07 -2.01
N ALA A 13 -11.81 -23.01 -2.89
CA ALA A 13 -12.73 -24.11 -3.16
C ALA A 13 -12.36 -24.99 -4.36
N SER A 14 -11.41 -24.61 -5.22
CA SER A 14 -11.19 -25.24 -6.53
C SER A 14 -9.99 -26.20 -6.63
N GLY A 15 -9.34 -26.56 -5.53
CA GLY A 15 -8.39 -27.68 -5.46
C GLY A 15 -7.11 -27.58 -6.31
N LEU A 16 -6.95 -26.55 -7.14
CA LEU A 16 -5.82 -26.39 -8.06
C LEU A 16 -4.55 -25.84 -7.40
N PHE A 17 -4.57 -25.60 -6.08
CA PHE A 17 -3.51 -24.90 -5.36
C PHE A 17 -2.32 -25.80 -4.96
N VAL A 18 -2.51 -27.13 -4.84
CA VAL A 18 -1.48 -28.00 -4.24
C VAL A 18 -0.21 -28.09 -5.11
N ALA A 19 -0.34 -28.04 -6.45
CA ALA A 19 0.80 -28.27 -7.34
C ALA A 19 1.73 -27.05 -7.53
N ILE A 20 1.22 -25.81 -7.44
CA ILE A 20 2.03 -24.59 -7.66
C ILE A 20 2.57 -24.04 -6.33
N ALA A 21 1.80 -24.11 -5.24
CA ALA A 21 2.24 -23.68 -3.92
C ALA A 21 3.40 -24.52 -3.37
N MET A 22 3.44 -25.83 -3.67
CA MET A 22 4.56 -26.69 -3.24
C MET A 22 5.89 -26.39 -3.95
N ARG A 23 5.87 -25.75 -5.13
CA ARG A 23 7.12 -25.42 -5.87
C ARG A 23 7.73 -24.07 -5.48
N LEU A 24 7.00 -23.24 -4.74
CA LEU A 24 7.49 -21.97 -4.18
C LEU A 24 7.94 -22.09 -2.72
N MET A 25 7.66 -23.22 -2.05
CA MET A 25 8.09 -23.46 -0.65
C MET A 25 9.56 -23.91 -0.49
N GLN A 26 10.33 -24.14 -1.56
CA GLN A 26 11.76 -24.53 -1.46
C GLN A 26 12.76 -23.37 -1.58
N ARG A 27 12.32 -22.10 -1.59
CA ARG A 27 13.23 -20.94 -1.71
C ARG A 27 13.02 -19.86 -0.64
N GLY A 28 12.87 -20.31 0.61
CA GLY A 28 13.26 -19.55 1.80
C GLY A 28 12.64 -18.16 1.95
N MET A 29 11.40 -18.09 2.44
CA MET A 29 10.90 -16.87 3.08
C MET A 29 10.03 -17.19 4.29
N VAL A 30 10.65 -16.96 5.44
CA VAL A 30 10.16 -16.58 6.79
C VAL A 30 8.64 -16.46 6.95
N ILE A 31 8.05 -17.34 7.78
CA ILE A 31 7.01 -16.98 8.76
C ILE A 31 7.25 -17.84 10.00
N LEU A 32 7.57 -17.21 11.12
CA LEU A 32 7.03 -17.66 12.41
C LEU A 32 6.56 -16.42 13.16
N ALA A 33 5.24 -16.30 13.21
CA ALA A 33 4.53 -15.50 14.18
C ALA A 33 4.60 -16.18 15.55
N GLU A 34 4.33 -15.34 16.56
CA GLU A 34 3.76 -15.69 17.87
C GLU A 34 4.74 -15.80 19.05
N VAL A 35 4.79 -14.71 19.83
CA VAL A 35 4.78 -14.84 21.30
C VAL A 35 3.75 -13.87 21.85
N ALA A 36 2.88 -14.43 22.67
CA ALA A 36 1.73 -13.80 23.29
C ALA A 36 2.08 -12.64 24.26
N GLY A 37 1.12 -11.72 24.39
CA GLY A 37 0.74 -11.18 25.70
C GLY A 37 1.41 -9.88 26.16
N PHE A 38 0.72 -8.75 25.96
CA PHE A 38 0.55 -7.78 27.05
C PHE A 38 -0.66 -6.86 26.80
N CYS A 39 -1.79 -7.23 27.37
CA CYS A 39 -2.87 -6.31 27.68
C CYS A 39 -2.60 -5.80 29.11
N ARG A 40 -2.42 -4.50 29.32
CA ARG A 40 -2.66 -3.82 30.61
C ARG A 40 -2.69 -2.29 30.40
N SER A 41 -3.80 -1.69 30.84
CA SER A 41 -3.99 -0.34 31.41
C SER A 41 -3.20 0.83 30.78
N GLY A 42 -3.80 1.89 30.25
CA GLY A 42 -4.90 2.61 30.87
C GLY A 42 -4.45 3.31 32.15
N VAL A 43 -3.66 4.39 32.02
CA VAL A 43 -3.66 5.54 32.95
C VAL A 43 -3.13 6.76 32.20
N TYR A 44 -4.03 7.70 31.93
CA TYR A 44 -3.70 9.09 31.63
C TYR A 44 -3.82 9.80 32.97
N GLU A 45 -2.72 10.14 33.61
CA GLU A 45 -2.71 11.11 34.69
C GLU A 45 -1.75 12.23 34.31
N GLY A 46 -2.30 13.44 34.28
CA GLY A 46 -1.56 14.65 33.98
C GLY A 46 -0.55 14.97 35.07
N GLY A 47 0.59 15.48 34.65
CA GLY A 47 1.62 16.03 35.52
C GLY A 47 2.49 16.99 34.73
N LEU A 48 2.06 18.25 34.66
CA LEU A 48 2.86 19.37 34.18
C LEU A 48 4.06 19.56 35.13
N ARG A 49 5.29 19.47 34.59
CA ARG A 49 6.49 20.29 34.92
C ARG A 49 7.75 19.56 34.43
N ASP A 50 8.40 20.13 33.41
CA ASP A 50 9.84 20.44 33.38
C ASP A 50 10.38 20.49 31.95
N ASN A 51 11.03 21.61 31.64
CA ASN A 51 11.70 21.91 30.38
C ASN A 51 12.89 20.96 30.17
N ALA A 52 12.67 19.84 29.50
CA ALA A 52 13.75 18.98 29.01
C ALA A 52 13.50 18.61 27.54
N ARG A 53 14.44 19.05 26.70
CA ARG A 53 14.74 18.68 25.30
C ARG A 53 13.82 17.61 24.69
N HIS A 54 13.11 18.00 23.63
CA HIS A 54 12.25 17.20 22.74
C HIS A 54 12.55 15.70 22.80
N PRO A 55 11.73 14.87 23.48
CA PRO A 55 11.76 13.44 23.20
C PRO A 55 11.41 13.31 21.72
N THR A 56 12.27 12.61 20.97
CA THR A 56 12.03 12.26 19.57
C THR A 56 10.59 11.81 19.43
N SER A 57 9.78 12.68 18.81
CA SER A 57 8.38 12.43 18.54
C SER A 57 8.34 11.11 17.79
N THR A 58 7.85 10.05 18.45
CA THR A 58 7.44 8.84 17.77
C THR A 58 6.24 9.25 16.94
N PHE A 59 6.51 9.85 15.77
CA PHE A 59 5.50 10.22 14.80
C PHE A 59 4.71 8.95 14.56
N ARG A 60 3.45 8.94 15.02
CA ARG A 60 2.54 7.83 14.78
C ARG A 60 2.20 7.92 13.29
N LEU A 61 3.03 7.27 12.49
CA LEU A 61 2.91 7.18 11.05
C LEU A 61 1.66 6.33 10.75
N MET A 62 0.53 7.01 10.57
CA MET A 62 -0.71 6.36 10.12
C MET A 62 -0.45 5.84 8.70
N PRO A 63 -0.65 4.54 8.44
CA PRO A 63 -0.33 3.96 7.14
C PRO A 63 -1.22 4.57 6.05
N TRP A 64 -0.61 4.81 4.89
CA TRP A 64 -1.29 5.20 3.66
C TRP A 64 -1.07 4.13 2.62
N PHE A 65 -2.08 3.88 1.80
CA PHE A 65 -2.02 2.91 0.73
C PHE A 65 -1.98 3.61 -0.62
N LEU A 66 -1.04 3.21 -1.47
CA LEU A 66 -1.13 3.39 -2.91
C LEU A 66 -2.01 2.27 -3.47
N TYR A 67 -2.93 2.56 -4.39
CA TYR A 67 -3.75 1.55 -5.05
C TYR A 67 -3.87 1.80 -6.56
N LEU A 68 -4.09 0.71 -7.30
CA LEU A 68 -4.37 0.71 -8.73
C LEU A 68 -5.74 0.08 -8.98
N ILE A 69 -6.61 0.80 -9.69
CA ILE A 69 -7.93 0.35 -10.10
C ILE A 69 -7.93 0.17 -11.61
N GLU A 70 -8.41 -0.97 -12.08
CA GLU A 70 -8.77 -1.18 -13.47
C GLU A 70 -10.10 -0.51 -13.80
N CYS A 71 -10.12 0.26 -14.88
CA CYS A 71 -11.31 0.82 -15.47
C CYS A 71 -11.80 -0.06 -16.64
N ALA A 72 -13.07 0.07 -17.00
CA ALA A 72 -13.70 -0.72 -18.06
C ALA A 72 -13.06 -0.60 -19.46
N ASP A 73 -12.23 0.43 -19.68
CA ASP A 73 -11.45 0.65 -20.90
C ASP A 73 -10.08 -0.06 -20.88
N GLY A 74 -9.79 -0.87 -19.86
CA GLY A 74 -8.51 -1.53 -19.65
C GLY A 74 -7.41 -0.58 -19.13
N SER A 75 -7.74 0.68 -18.86
CA SER A 75 -6.81 1.64 -18.25
C SER A 75 -6.69 1.42 -16.74
N LEU A 76 -5.57 1.87 -16.17
CA LEU A 76 -5.30 1.79 -14.73
C LEU A 76 -5.31 3.19 -14.11
N TYR A 77 -6.29 3.43 -13.24
CA TYR A 77 -6.32 4.57 -12.34
C TYR A 77 -5.39 4.32 -11.15
N THR A 78 -4.67 5.35 -10.72
CA THR A 78 -3.73 5.30 -9.58
C THR A 78 -4.14 6.36 -8.56
N GLY A 79 -4.25 5.95 -7.30
CA GLY A 79 -4.63 6.84 -6.20
C GLY A 79 -4.03 6.42 -4.87
N ILE A 80 -4.18 7.28 -3.86
CA ILE A 80 -3.80 6.98 -2.47
C ILE A 80 -4.99 7.12 -1.51
N ALA A 81 -5.02 6.31 -0.45
CA ALA A 81 -6.03 6.38 0.61
C ALA A 81 -5.54 5.70 1.89
N THR A 82 -6.10 6.06 3.04
CA THR A 82 -5.93 5.31 4.30
C THR A 82 -6.84 4.08 4.37
N ASP A 83 -7.92 4.08 3.59
CA ASP A 83 -8.88 2.98 3.44
C ASP A 83 -9.21 2.83 1.95
N VAL A 84 -8.69 1.76 1.34
CA VAL A 84 -8.83 1.50 -0.09
C VAL A 84 -10.25 1.05 -0.43
N ASP A 85 -10.87 0.24 0.42
CA ASP A 85 -12.19 -0.34 0.18
C ASP A 85 -13.27 0.74 0.22
N ALA A 86 -13.24 1.59 1.26
CA ALA A 86 -14.14 2.74 1.35
C ALA A 86 -13.93 3.72 0.19
N ARG A 87 -12.69 3.86 -0.29
CA ARG A 87 -12.39 4.73 -1.44
C ARG A 87 -12.88 4.11 -2.75
N PHE A 88 -12.76 2.80 -2.93
CA PHE A 88 -13.27 2.07 -4.08
C PHE A 88 -14.79 2.14 -4.16
N ALA A 89 -15.50 1.96 -3.04
CA ALA A 89 -16.94 2.12 -2.96
C ALA A 89 -17.41 3.51 -3.43
N LYS A 90 -16.69 4.57 -3.05
CA LYS A 90 -16.96 5.94 -3.55
C LYS A 90 -16.75 6.08 -5.05
N HIS A 91 -15.75 5.40 -5.61
CA HIS A 91 -15.56 5.38 -7.07
C HIS A 91 -16.71 4.64 -7.78
N LEU A 92 -17.24 3.56 -7.19
CA LEU A 92 -18.41 2.84 -7.72
C LEU A 92 -19.70 3.67 -7.64
N SER A 93 -19.91 4.45 -6.57
CA SER A 93 -21.10 5.31 -6.43
C SER A 93 -21.08 6.56 -7.31
N GLY A 94 -19.95 6.86 -7.96
CA GLY A 94 -19.75 8.08 -8.72
C GLY A 94 -19.31 9.29 -7.88
N ASP A 95 -19.15 9.15 -6.56
CA ASP A 95 -18.66 10.22 -5.69
C ASP A 95 -17.12 10.32 -5.65
N GLY A 96 -16.44 9.40 -6.34
CA GLY A 96 -14.99 9.32 -6.45
C GLY A 96 -14.37 10.41 -7.33
N ALA A 97 -13.16 10.12 -7.82
CA ALA A 97 -12.40 11.05 -8.65
C ALA A 97 -13.11 11.34 -9.98
N ARG A 98 -12.92 12.56 -10.53
CA ARG A 98 -13.46 12.93 -11.86
C ARG A 98 -13.12 11.90 -12.95
N TYR A 99 -11.93 11.30 -12.87
CA TYR A 99 -11.45 10.30 -13.81
C TYR A 99 -12.30 9.01 -13.80
N THR A 100 -12.64 8.50 -12.61
CA THR A 100 -13.41 7.26 -12.44
C THR A 100 -14.91 7.46 -12.63
N ARG A 101 -15.40 8.71 -12.58
CA ARG A 101 -16.79 9.05 -12.96
C ARG A 101 -17.07 8.80 -14.44
N SER A 102 -16.14 9.15 -15.32
CA SER A 102 -16.28 8.93 -16.77
C SER A 102 -15.77 7.55 -17.23
N ARG A 103 -14.97 6.87 -16.40
CA ARG A 103 -14.42 5.54 -16.67
C ARG A 103 -14.75 4.59 -15.53
N LYS A 104 -15.80 3.79 -15.74
CA LYS A 104 -16.34 2.90 -14.70
C LYS A 104 -15.24 2.01 -14.12
N PRO A 105 -15.00 2.07 -12.80
CA PRO A 105 -14.04 1.19 -12.14
C PRO A 105 -14.58 -0.24 -12.10
N VAL A 106 -13.69 -1.22 -12.29
CA VAL A 106 -14.01 -2.65 -12.34
C VAL A 106 -13.51 -3.36 -11.09
N ALA A 107 -12.21 -3.22 -10.78
CA ALA A 107 -11.59 -3.90 -9.66
C ALA A 107 -10.33 -3.17 -9.18
N VAL A 108 -10.02 -3.31 -7.88
CA VAL A 108 -8.70 -3.00 -7.35
C VAL A 108 -7.75 -4.12 -7.77
N ARG A 109 -6.69 -3.79 -8.52
CA ARG A 109 -5.72 -4.75 -9.05
C ARG A 109 -4.47 -4.87 -8.20
N ALA A 110 -4.09 -3.80 -7.50
CA ALA A 110 -2.97 -3.81 -6.58
C ALA A 110 -3.15 -2.74 -5.50
N SER A 111 -2.58 -2.99 -4.32
CA SER A 111 -2.34 -1.96 -3.30
C SER A 111 -1.01 -2.21 -2.59
N PHE A 112 -0.41 -1.12 -2.09
CA PHE A 112 0.88 -1.09 -1.42
C PHE A 112 0.75 -0.22 -0.17
N GLU A 113 1.11 -0.77 0.99
CA GLU A 113 1.16 -0.06 2.25
C GLU A 113 2.45 0.76 2.34
N LEU A 114 2.32 2.01 2.78
CA LEU A 114 3.41 2.99 2.90
C LEU A 114 3.28 3.70 4.26
N SER A 115 4.42 4.13 4.78
CA SER A 115 4.54 4.63 6.15
C SER A 115 3.68 5.88 6.39
N GLY A 116 3.46 6.71 5.37
CA GLY A 116 2.62 7.88 5.53
C GLY A 116 2.23 8.55 4.23
N ARG A 117 1.50 9.66 4.36
CA ARG A 117 0.96 10.40 3.22
C ARG A 117 2.05 10.88 2.27
N ALA A 118 3.16 11.39 2.80
CA ALA A 118 4.25 11.94 1.99
C ALA A 118 4.87 10.86 1.08
N GLU A 119 5.20 9.71 1.66
CA GLU A 119 5.71 8.55 0.92
C GLU A 119 4.68 8.05 -0.11
N ALA A 120 3.41 7.94 0.28
CA ALA A 120 2.33 7.55 -0.62
C ALA A 120 2.15 8.52 -1.79
N SER A 121 2.21 9.83 -1.55
CA SER A 121 2.15 10.84 -2.61
C SER A 121 3.36 10.77 -3.55
N ARG A 122 4.56 10.50 -3.04
CA ARG A 122 5.76 10.29 -3.86
C ARG A 122 5.61 9.03 -4.72
N ALA A 123 5.20 7.92 -4.13
CA ALA A 123 4.93 6.68 -4.86
C ALA A 123 3.89 6.88 -5.96
N GLU A 124 2.78 7.58 -5.65
CA GLU A 124 1.73 7.92 -6.60
C GLU A 124 2.27 8.74 -7.79
N TYR A 125 3.12 9.73 -7.52
CA TYR A 125 3.75 10.55 -8.56
C TYR A 125 4.55 9.69 -9.55
N TRP A 126 5.40 8.79 -9.06
CA TRP A 126 6.21 7.92 -9.92
C TRP A 126 5.38 6.90 -10.68
N VAL A 127 4.43 6.25 -10.01
CA VAL A 127 3.55 5.25 -10.64
C VAL A 127 2.64 5.88 -11.70
N LYS A 128 2.17 7.12 -11.51
CA LYS A 128 1.36 7.83 -12.52
C LYS A 128 2.11 8.03 -13.84
N ARG A 129 3.45 8.19 -13.80
CA ARG A 129 4.31 8.40 -14.97
C ARG A 129 4.67 7.11 -15.71
N LEU A 130 4.38 5.94 -15.13
CA LEU A 130 4.57 4.67 -15.82
C LEU A 130 3.63 4.56 -17.02
N THR A 131 4.14 3.97 -18.09
CA THR A 131 3.31 3.54 -19.23
C THR A 131 2.32 2.46 -18.78
N THR A 132 1.18 2.33 -19.46
CA THR A 132 0.17 1.31 -19.15
C THR A 132 0.77 -0.11 -19.04
N PRO A 133 1.65 -0.57 -19.95
CA PRO A 133 2.29 -1.88 -19.81
C PRO A 133 3.14 -2.01 -18.54
N ARG A 134 3.87 -0.96 -18.14
CA ARG A 134 4.67 -0.99 -16.90
C ARG A 134 3.80 -1.00 -15.64
N LYS A 135 2.64 -0.34 -15.67
CA LYS A 135 1.66 -0.45 -14.57
C LYS A 135 1.12 -1.87 -14.44
N TRP A 136 0.86 -2.55 -15.56
CA TRP A 136 0.46 -3.97 -15.52
C TRP A 136 1.57 -4.89 -15.01
N LYS A 137 2.84 -4.62 -15.33
CA LYS A 137 3.97 -5.33 -14.71
C LYS A 137 4.03 -5.13 -13.20
N LEU A 138 3.76 -3.91 -12.73
CA LEU A 138 3.66 -3.62 -11.29
C LEU A 138 2.50 -4.40 -10.63
N VAL A 139 1.35 -4.50 -11.30
CA VAL A 139 0.21 -5.32 -10.84
C VAL A 139 0.57 -6.82 -10.81
N ALA A 140 1.28 -7.30 -11.82
CA ALA A 140 1.72 -8.70 -11.92
C ALA A 140 2.86 -9.06 -10.96
N GLY A 141 3.51 -8.07 -10.33
CA GLY A 141 4.69 -8.26 -9.47
C GLY A 141 5.99 -8.48 -10.23
N GLU A 142 6.00 -8.28 -11.54
CA GLU A 142 7.21 -8.31 -12.38
C GLU A 142 8.06 -7.04 -12.21
N LEU A 143 7.47 -5.97 -11.69
CA LEU A 143 8.11 -4.71 -11.36
C LEU A 143 7.78 -4.40 -9.90
N THR A 144 8.78 -4.09 -9.07
CA THR A 144 8.54 -3.75 -7.67
C THR A 144 8.32 -2.25 -7.51
N LEU A 145 7.73 -1.83 -6.39
CA LEU A 145 7.55 -0.40 -6.10
C LEU A 145 8.90 0.31 -5.87
N THR A 146 9.88 -0.40 -5.31
CA THR A 146 11.25 0.08 -5.12
C THR A 146 11.98 0.31 -6.44
N ASP A 147 11.68 -0.45 -7.51
CA ASP A 147 12.25 -0.20 -8.85
C ASP A 147 11.64 1.04 -9.52
N VAL A 148 10.44 1.46 -9.09
CA VAL A 148 9.70 2.59 -9.66
C VAL A 148 10.03 3.89 -8.93
N MET A 149 10.21 3.81 -7.62
CA MET A 149 10.59 4.95 -6.79
C MET A 149 12.11 5.06 -6.76
N PRO A 150 12.72 6.19 -7.16
CA PRO A 150 14.15 6.35 -6.94
C PRO A 150 14.42 6.25 -5.44
N ALA A 151 15.49 5.54 -5.10
CA ALA A 151 16.05 5.58 -3.76
C ALA A 151 16.16 7.04 -3.32
N GLU A 152 15.85 7.32 -2.06
CA GLU A 152 16.19 8.60 -1.45
C GLU A 152 17.67 8.86 -1.81
N ALA A 153 17.92 9.90 -2.61
CA ALA A 153 19.29 10.30 -2.86
C ALA A 153 19.79 10.87 -1.53
N ASP A 154 20.36 10.00 -0.72
CA ASP A 154 21.23 10.36 0.39
C ASP A 154 22.42 11.10 -0.22
N GLU A 155 22.34 12.42 -0.31
CA GLU A 155 23.42 13.42 -0.23
C GLU A 155 22.96 14.74 -0.87
N VAL A 156 22.64 15.71 -0.02
CA VAL A 156 22.83 17.11 -0.39
C VAL A 156 24.36 17.30 -0.45
N PRO A 157 24.99 17.55 -1.62
CA PRO A 157 26.41 17.85 -1.64
C PRO A 157 26.65 19.06 -0.73
N PRO A 158 27.71 19.08 0.10
CA PRO A 158 27.99 20.21 0.95
C PRO A 158 28.07 21.46 0.07
N VAL A 159 27.29 22.49 0.42
CA VAL A 159 27.40 23.78 -0.23
C VAL A 159 28.77 24.33 0.13
N GLU A 160 29.72 24.27 -0.80
CA GLU A 160 30.99 24.96 -0.64
C GLU A 160 30.68 26.46 -0.57
N THR A 161 31.09 27.08 0.53
CA THR A 161 30.96 28.52 0.79
C THR A 161 32.27 29.21 0.49
#